data_AF-A0A6I9NM86-F1
#
_entry.id   AF-A0A6I9NM86-F1
#
_cell.length_a   1.000
_cell.length_b   1.000
_cell.length_c   1.000
_cell.angle_alpha   90.00
_cell.angle_beta   90.00
_cell.angle_gamma   90.00
#
_symmetry.space_group_name_H-M   'P 1'
#
loop_
_entity.id
_entity.type
_entity.pdbx_description
1 polymer ?
#
loop_
_entity_poly.entity_id
_entity_poly.type
_entity_poly.pdbx_seq_one_letter_code
_entity_poly.pdbx_strand_id
1 'polypeptide(L)' 'MLIANKRQDNQVKTFMTYNKGRDWRLLQAPATDLDGNDIHCILPFCSLNLQLQTSENPYLSGTISTKSSAPGIIVAT' A
#
# COMPACT_ATOMS: atom_id res chain seq x y z
N MET A 1 2.03 -12.85 -4.51
CA MET A 1 1.54 -11.48 -4.27
C MET A 1 2.75 -10.58 -4.06
N LEU A 2 2.84 -9.46 -4.76
CA LEU A 2 3.93 -8.49 -4.58
C LEU A 2 3.34 -7.09 -4.44
N ILE A 3 4.01 -6.25 -3.64
CA ILE A 3 3.68 -4.83 -3.45
C ILE A 3 4.94 -4.03 -3.78
N ALA A 4 4.80 -2.94 -4.53
CA ALA A 4 5.91 -2.08 -4.90
C ALA A 4 5.48 -0.62 -5.03
N ASN A 5 6.37 0.29 -4.65
CA ASN A 5 6.23 1.71 -4.88
C ASN A 5 6.88 2.05 -6.22
N LYS A 6 6.14 2.70 -7.11
CA LYS A 6 6.60 3.14 -8.43
C LYS A 6 6.43 4.66 -8.54
N ARG A 7 7.39 5.33 -9.18
CA ARG A 7 7.29 6.76 -9.48
C ARG A 7 6.67 6.95 -10.86
N GLN A 8 5.51 7.60 -10.93
CA GLN A 8 4.79 7.94 -12.15
C GLN A 8 4.39 9.41 -12.09
N ASP A 9 4.62 10.19 -13.15
CA ASP A 9 4.29 11.62 -13.23
C ASP A 9 4.85 12.43 -12.04
N ASN A 10 6.08 12.12 -11.65
CA ASN A 10 6.78 12.71 -10.51
C ASN A 10 6.14 12.40 -9.13
N GLN A 11 5.16 11.50 -9.06
CA GLN A 11 4.49 11.07 -7.84
C GLN A 11 4.83 9.61 -7.53
N VAL A 12 5.07 9.29 -6.26
CA VAL A 12 5.22 7.90 -5.81
C VAL A 12 3.85 7.31 -5.55
N LYS A 13 3.54 6.18 -6.20
CA LYS A 13 2.30 5.43 -6.03
C LYS A 13 2.58 3.97 -5.68
N THR A 14 1.76 3.40 -4.81
CA THR A 14 1.86 2.00 -4.43
C THR A 14 1.00 1.13 -5.35
N PHE A 15 1.60 0.06 -5.86
CA PHE A 15 0.94 -0.91 -6.71
C PHE A 15 1.05 -2.32 -6.14
N MET A 16 0.06 -3.14 -6.45
CA MET A 16 -0.02 -4.54 -6.05
C MET A 16 -0.27 -5.45 -7.25
N THR A 17 0.30 -6.64 -7.19
CA THR A 17 0.11 -7.70 -8.19
C THR A 17 -0.19 -9.03 -7.52
N TYR A 18 -1.19 -9.73 -8.04
CA TYR A 18 -1.57 -11.08 -7.62
C TYR A 18 -0.97 -12.15 -8.54
N ASN A 19 -0.57 -11.77 -9.75
CA ASN A 19 -0.10 -12.68 -10.81
C ASN A 19 1.41 -12.54 -11.06
N LYS A 20 2.18 -12.50 -9.98
CA LYS A 20 3.66 -12.51 -10.01
C LYS A 20 4.27 -11.41 -10.89
N GLY A 21 3.64 -10.24 -10.99
CA GLY A 21 4.20 -9.08 -11.69
C GLY A 21 3.73 -8.88 -13.12
N ARG A 22 2.81 -9.72 -13.63
CA ARG A 22 2.20 -9.50 -14.96
C ARG A 22 1.31 -8.25 -14.98
N ASP A 23 0.35 -8.17 -14.07
CA ASP A 23 -0.58 -7.04 -13.97
C ASP A 23 -0.42 -6.34 -12.62
N TRP A 24 -0.38 -5.01 -12.65
CA TRP A 24 -0.25 -4.16 -11.48
C TRP A 24 -1.48 -3.28 -11.35
N ARG A 25 -2.02 -3.18 -10.13
CA ARG A 25 -3.19 -2.35 -9.82
C ARG A 25 -2.89 -1.43 -8.66
N LEU A 26 -3.52 -0.26 -8.66
CA LEU A 26 -3.51 0.65 -7.52
C LEU A 26 -4.25 0.04 -6.35
N LEU A 27 -3.87 0.42 -5.13
CA LEU A 27 -4.58 0.00 -3.92
C LEU A 27 -5.82 0.87 -3.72
N GLN A 28 -6.96 0.22 -3.45
CA GLN A 28 -8.18 0.89 -3.05
C GLN A 28 -8.02 1.45 -1.63
N ALA A 29 -8.44 2.69 -1.42
CA ALA A 29 -8.52 3.25 -0.07
C ALA A 29 -9.70 2.65 0.71
N PRO A 30 -9.61 2.56 2.04
CA PRO A 30 -10.77 2.22 2.86
C PRO A 30 -11.88 3.27 2.68
N ALA A 31 -13.13 2.83 2.77
CA ALA A 31 -14.29 3.71 2.63
C ALA A 31 -14.52 4.59 3.87
N THR A 32 -14.14 4.10 5.05
CA THR A 32 -14.36 4.77 6.33
C THR A 32 -13.13 4.64 7.23
N ASP A 33 -12.97 5.57 8.16
CA ASP A 33 -11.98 5.48 9.24
C ASP A 33 -12.50 4.65 10.44
N LEU A 34 -11.73 4.63 11.53
CA LEU A 34 -12.08 3.91 12.76
C LEU A 34 -13.28 4.51 13.50
N ASP A 35 -13.51 5.81 13.35
CA ASP A 35 -14.63 6.53 13.95
C ASP A 35 -15.90 6.50 13.08
N GLY A 36 -15.81 5.90 11.89
CA GLY A 36 -16.90 5.77 10.92
C GLY A 36 -17.06 6.96 9.99
N ASN A 37 -16.08 7.87 9.91
CA ASN A 37 -16.12 8.98 8.96
C ASN A 37 -15.77 8.49 7.55
N ASP A 38 -16.49 9.00 6.55
CA ASP A 38 -16.26 8.67 5.15
C ASP A 38 -14.92 9.23 4.64
N ILE A 39 -14.12 8.38 4.00
CA ILE A 39 -12.88 8.75 3.32
C ILE A 39 -13.17 8.88 1.83
N HIS A 40 -13.16 10.11 1.30
CA HIS A 40 -13.40 10.37 -0.11
C HIS A 40 -12.13 10.20 -0.96
N CYS A 41 -11.74 8.95 -1.21
CA CYS A 41 -10.60 8.60 -2.05
C CYS A 41 -11.01 7.57 -3.13
N ILE A 42 -11.16 8.04 -4.37
CA ILE A 42 -11.70 7.25 -5.49
C ILE A 42 -10.67 7.10 -6.61
N LEU A 43 -10.48 5.87 -7.09
CA LEU A 43 -9.63 5.57 -8.24
C LEU A 43 -10.21 6.16 -9.54
N PRO A 44 -9.37 6.61 -10.50
CA PRO A 44 -7.90 6.55 -10.50
C PRO A 44 -7.22 7.79 -9.88
N PHE A 45 -8.00 8.75 -9.39
CA PHE A 45 -7.49 10.04 -8.94
C PHE A 45 -6.82 9.97 -7.56
N CYS A 46 -7.32 9.10 -6.69
CA CYS A 46 -6.78 8.84 -5.37
C CYS A 46 -6.63 7.33 -5.13
N SER A 47 -5.54 6.93 -4.48
CA SER A 47 -5.25 5.53 -4.13
C SER A 47 -4.53 5.46 -2.78
N LEU A 48 -4.67 4.32 -2.11
CA LEU A 48 -3.92 4.05 -0.88
C LEU A 48 -2.43 3.87 -1.21
N ASN A 49 -1.56 4.59 -0.52
CA ASN A 49 -0.11 4.45 -0.65
C ASN A 49 0.49 4.00 0.66
N LEU A 50 1.42 3.07 0.59
CA LEU A 50 2.10 2.49 1.74
C LEU A 50 3.58 2.86 1.67
N GLN A 51 4.15 3.27 2.80
CA GLN A 51 5.58 3.51 2.89
C GLN A 51 6.29 2.15 2.97
N LEU A 52 6.82 1.68 1.84
CA LEU A 52 7.70 0.52 1.81
C LEU A 52 9.07 0.95 2.31
N GLN A 53 9.70 0.19 3.22
CA GLN A 53 11.06 0.47 3.65
C GLN A 53 12.01 0.51 2.44
N THR A 54 12.56 1.69 2.17
CA THR A 54 13.85 1.85 1.51
C THR A 54 14.94 1.85 2.57
N SER A 55 16.09 1.27 2.25
CA SER A 55 17.15 0.82 3.15
C SER A 55 17.93 1.87 3.97
N GLU A 56 17.40 3.08 4.26
CA GLU A 56 18.26 4.18 4.75
C GLU A 56 17.73 5.07 5.90
N ASN A 57 16.86 4.61 6.80
CA ASN A 57 16.64 5.39 8.03
C ASN A 57 16.27 4.55 9.27
N PRO A 58 17.14 4.44 10.30
CA PRO A 58 16.89 3.68 11.51
C PRO A 58 15.89 4.32 12.49
N TYR A 59 15.32 5.49 12.18
CA TYR A 59 14.39 6.22 13.06
C TYR A 59 12.92 6.22 12.60
N LEU A 60 12.59 5.53 11.50
CA LEU A 60 11.21 5.46 10.99
C LEU A 60 10.45 4.27 11.60
N SER A 61 9.36 4.58 12.33
CA SER A 61 8.44 3.58 12.90
C SER A 61 7.50 3.04 11.81
N GLY A 62 7.46 1.71 11.69
CA GLY A 62 6.43 0.98 10.95
C GLY A 62 6.91 0.37 9.62
N THR A 63 7.17 -0.93 9.62
CA THR A 63 7.43 -1.72 8.41
C THR A 63 6.16 -2.46 8.00
N ILE A 64 5.92 -2.63 6.69
CA ILE A 64 4.92 -3.60 6.23
C ILE A 64 5.27 -4.97 6.79
N SER A 65 4.41 -5.46 7.67
CA SER A 65 4.61 -6.73 8.36
C SER A 65 3.63 -7.75 7.79
N THR A 66 4.19 -8.80 7.21
CA THR A 66 3.45 -10.00 6.81
C THR A 66 4.07 -11.19 7.53
N LYS A 67 3.25 -11.99 8.20
CA LYS A 67 3.71 -13.22 8.87
C LYS A 67 3.30 -14.43 8.03
N SER A 68 4.21 -15.39 7.85
CA SER A 68 3.91 -16.66 7.16
C SER A 68 2.82 -17.48 7.86
N SER A 69 2.65 -17.28 9.17
CA SER A 69 1.58 -17.89 9.98
C SER A 69 0.19 -17.32 9.71
N ALA A 70 0.07 -16.19 9.00
CA ALA A 70 -1.19 -15.52 8.70
C ALA A 70 -1.28 -15.16 7.20
N PRO A 71 -1.53 -16.16 6.33
CA PRO A 71 -1.62 -15.93 4.89
C PRO A 71 -2.78 -14.96 4.57
N GLY A 72 -2.48 -13.91 3.81
CA GLY A 72 -3.46 -12.90 3.39
C GLY A 72 -3.56 -11.68 4.31
N ILE A 73 -2.91 -11.68 5.48
CA ILE A 73 -2.89 -10.52 6.38
C ILE A 73 -1.67 -9.65 6.10
N ILE A 74 -1.93 -8.36 5.88
CA ILE A 74 -0.91 -7.33 5.67
C ILE A 74 -1.23 -6.19 6.63
N VAL A 75 -0.27 -5.83 7.48
CA VAL A 75 -0.37 -4.66 8.36
C VAL A 75 0.71 -3.69 7.94
N ALA A 76 0.30 -2.44 7.69
CA ALA A 76 1.16 -1.35 7.25
C ALA A 76 0.72 -0.07 7.95
N THR A 77 1.68 0.85 8.11
CA THR A 77 1.50 2.19 8.68
C THR A 77 1.59 3.24 7.60
#